data_AF-A0A962YA39-F1
#
_entry.id   AF-A0A962YA39-F1
#
_cell.length_a   1.000
_cell.length_b   1.000
_cell.length_c   1.000
_cell.angle_alpha   90.00
_cell.angle_beta   90.00
_cell.angle_gamma   90.00
#
_symmetry.space_group_name_H-M   'P 1'
#
loop_
_entity.id
_entity.type
_entity.pdbx_description
1 polymer ?
#
loop_
_entity_poly.entity_id
_entity_poly.type
_entity_poly.pdbx_seq_one_letter_code
_entity_poly.pdbx_strand_id
1 'polypeptide(L)'
;SGRPGPVILDIPEDVCHASYPFDDVDFEVDSHYEQAPALRCRPGRDALTAAVTLLSKAHRPLILAGGGVHISRAAQELQNFAEAQRIPVAHTMSGKGAIACTHPLNAGLFGRYDRIANDLIEQADCLLVVGCKLGEIATKRYALPLADKPLIHMDIVAEEFGR
;
A
#
# COMPACT_ATOMS: atom_id res chain seq x y z
N SER A 1 -8.18 1.23 12.54
CA SER A 1 -8.28 0.03 11.68
C SER A 1 -8.47 0.45 10.24
N GLY A 2 -8.35 -0.46 9.26
CA GLY A 2 -8.52 -0.13 7.85
C GLY A 2 -7.50 0.92 7.36
N ARG A 3 -7.95 1.85 6.52
CA ARG A 3 -7.15 3.01 6.10
C ARG A 3 -7.08 4.05 7.22
N PRO A 4 -5.88 4.46 7.67
CA PRO A 4 -5.74 5.48 8.70
C PRO A 4 -6.36 6.81 8.27
N GLY A 5 -6.96 7.49 9.24
CA GLY A 5 -7.53 8.82 9.10
C GLY A 5 -7.56 9.53 10.45
N PRO A 6 -7.76 10.86 10.46
CA PRO A 6 -7.85 11.63 11.69
C PRO A 6 -9.13 11.29 12.46
N VAL A 7 -9.07 11.46 13.78
CA VAL A 7 -10.20 11.40 14.69
C VAL A 7 -10.23 12.72 15.48
N ILE A 8 -11.42 13.25 15.71
CA ILE A 8 -11.64 14.40 16.59
C ILE A 8 -12.34 13.88 17.85
N LEU A 9 -11.77 14.18 19.00
CA LEU A 9 -12.39 13.96 20.30
C LEU A 9 -12.77 15.33 20.87
N ASP A 10 -14.07 15.56 21.02
CA ASP A 10 -14.61 16.76 21.63
C ASP A 10 -15.09 16.42 23.05
N ILE A 11 -14.54 17.11 24.05
CA ILE A 11 -14.81 16.85 25.45
C ILE A 11 -15.37 18.13 26.06
N PRO A 12 -16.66 18.13 26.48
CA PRO A 12 -17.26 19.25 27.18
C PRO A 12 -16.46 19.65 28.43
N GLU A 13 -16.44 20.95 28.75
CA GLU A 13 -15.69 21.51 29.87
C GLU A 13 -16.08 20.86 31.20
N ASP A 14 -17.37 20.68 31.45
CA ASP A 14 -17.90 20.04 32.66
C ASP A 14 -17.46 18.58 32.79
N VAL A 15 -17.35 17.84 31.68
CA VAL A 15 -16.82 16.46 31.66
C VAL A 15 -15.31 16.44 31.88
N CYS A 16 -14.56 17.36 31.26
CA CYS A 16 -13.10 17.44 31.37
C CYS A 16 -12.65 17.80 32.80
N HIS A 17 -13.44 18.61 33.51
CA HIS A 17 -13.15 19.02 34.88
C HIS A 17 -13.79 18.13 35.96
N ALA A 18 -14.65 17.19 35.59
CA ALA A 18 -15.28 16.28 36.54
C ALA A 18 -14.28 15.25 37.09
N SER A 19 -14.51 14.81 38.33
CA SER A 19 -13.80 13.69 38.94
C SER A 19 -14.66 12.44 38.87
N TYR A 20 -14.11 11.37 38.32
CA TYR A 20 -14.74 10.06 38.28
C TYR A 20 -13.82 9.05 38.99
N PRO A 21 -14.34 8.24 39.92
CA PRO A 21 -13.58 7.11 40.44
C PRO A 21 -13.34 6.11 39.32
N PHE A 22 -12.16 5.50 39.32
CA PHE A 22 -11.79 4.44 38.40
C PHE A 22 -10.99 3.38 39.17
N ASP A 23 -11.06 2.15 38.69
CA ASP A 23 -10.21 1.05 39.11
C ASP A 23 -9.19 0.75 38.00
N ASP A 24 -8.07 0.08 38.32
CA ASP A 24 -7.04 -0.25 37.31
C ASP A 24 -7.60 -1.07 36.14
N VAL A 25 -8.64 -1.88 36.39
CA VAL A 25 -9.34 -2.70 35.39
C VAL A 25 -10.04 -1.85 34.32
N ASP A 26 -10.40 -0.60 34.61
CA ASP A 26 -11.05 0.30 33.65
C ASP A 26 -10.09 0.74 32.52
N PHE A 27 -8.79 0.54 32.72
CA PHE A 27 -7.74 0.82 31.74
C PHE A 27 -7.16 -0.45 31.11
N GLU A 28 -7.73 -1.62 31.37
CA GLU A 28 -7.38 -2.82 30.63
C GLU A 28 -7.84 -2.69 29.17
N VAL A 29 -6.87 -2.57 28.28
CA VAL A 29 -7.10 -2.49 26.83
C VAL A 29 -6.87 -3.87 26.22
N ASP A 30 -7.71 -4.28 25.28
CA ASP A 30 -7.40 -5.45 24.46
C ASP A 30 -6.10 -5.19 23.66
N SER A 31 -5.09 -5.99 23.96
CA SER A 31 -3.75 -5.95 23.35
C SER A 31 -3.74 -5.85 21.82
N HIS A 32 -4.79 -6.31 21.12
CA HIS A 32 -4.92 -6.13 19.66
C HIS A 32 -4.95 -4.65 19.24
N TYR A 33 -5.44 -3.75 20.09
CA TYR A 33 -5.62 -2.32 19.79
C TYR A 33 -4.48 -1.43 20.30
N GLU A 34 -3.49 -2.00 20.99
CA GLU A 34 -2.33 -1.25 21.50
C GLU A 34 -1.35 -0.82 20.41
N GLN A 35 -1.50 -1.35 19.19
CA GLN A 35 -0.62 -1.05 18.06
C GLN A 35 -1.40 -0.64 16.82
N ALA A 36 -0.80 0.23 16.01
CA ALA A 36 -1.30 0.57 14.69
C ALA A 36 -0.41 -0.03 13.59
N PRO A 37 -0.99 -0.75 12.59
CA PRO A 37 -2.41 -1.08 12.44
C PRO A 37 -2.87 -2.27 13.31
N ALA A 38 -3.94 -2.07 14.07
CA ALA A 38 -4.51 -3.05 15.02
C ALA A 38 -5.16 -4.26 14.35
N LEU A 39 -5.99 -4.01 13.33
CA LEU A 39 -6.73 -5.04 12.61
C LEU A 39 -6.19 -5.12 11.18
N ARG A 40 -5.73 -6.32 10.80
CA ARG A 40 -5.24 -6.63 9.45
C ARG A 40 -6.19 -7.58 8.75
N CYS A 41 -6.51 -7.29 7.49
CA CYS A 41 -7.23 -8.20 6.62
C CYS A 41 -6.26 -8.93 5.70
N ARG A 42 -6.68 -10.09 5.20
CA ARG A 42 -6.00 -10.81 4.13
C ARG A 42 -6.89 -10.85 2.89
N PRO A 43 -6.30 -10.90 1.67
CA PRO A 43 -7.09 -11.15 0.48
C PRO A 43 -7.81 -12.51 0.57
N GLY A 44 -8.97 -12.61 -0.08
CA GLY A 44 -9.65 -13.89 -0.26
C GLY A 44 -8.77 -14.90 -1.01
N ARG A 45 -8.94 -16.19 -0.72
CA ARG A 45 -8.09 -17.26 -1.31
C ARG A 45 -8.15 -17.25 -2.84
N ASP A 46 -9.34 -17.12 -3.42
CA ASP A 46 -9.51 -17.16 -4.87
C ASP A 46 -8.86 -15.96 -5.57
N ALA A 47 -9.00 -14.76 -4.99
CA ALA A 47 -8.35 -13.55 -5.48
C ALA A 47 -6.83 -13.66 -5.42
N LEU A 48 -6.30 -14.21 -4.32
CA LEU A 48 -4.86 -14.48 -4.19
C LEU A 48 -4.37 -15.47 -5.24
N THR A 49 -5.09 -16.57 -5.45
CA THR A 49 -4.74 -17.57 -6.48
C THR A 49 -4.77 -16.97 -7.89
N ALA A 50 -5.76 -16.13 -8.19
CA ALA A 50 -5.83 -15.42 -9.47
C ALA A 50 -4.64 -14.47 -9.67
N ALA A 51 -4.29 -13.68 -8.65
CA ALA A 51 -3.13 -12.78 -8.67
C ALA A 51 -1.82 -13.53 -8.90
N VAL A 52 -1.57 -14.63 -8.18
CA VAL A 52 -0.38 -15.47 -8.36
C VAL A 52 -0.34 -16.06 -9.77
N THR A 53 -1.48 -16.52 -10.29
CA THR A 53 -1.56 -17.08 -11.65
C THR A 53 -1.20 -16.03 -12.70
N LEU A 54 -1.72 -14.81 -12.59
CA LEU A 54 -1.38 -13.71 -13.51
C LEU A 54 0.10 -13.34 -13.42
N LEU A 55 0.63 -13.17 -12.21
CA LEU A 55 2.02 -12.76 -12.01
C LEU A 55 3.01 -13.83 -12.48
N SER A 56 2.70 -15.11 -12.28
CA SER A 56 3.55 -16.25 -12.71
C SER A 56 3.71 -16.38 -14.23
N LYS A 57 2.78 -15.81 -15.01
CA LYS A 57 2.80 -15.81 -16.48
C LYS A 57 3.50 -14.59 -17.07
N ALA A 58 3.84 -13.61 -16.23
CA ALA A 58 4.48 -12.37 -16.64
C ALA A 58 5.97 -12.60 -16.93
N HIS A 59 6.45 -12.10 -18.07
CA HIS A 59 7.86 -12.13 -18.43
C HIS A 59 8.59 -10.86 -17.98
N ARG A 60 7.86 -9.75 -17.87
CA ARG A 60 8.37 -8.44 -17.45
C ARG A 60 7.42 -7.84 -16.40
N PRO A 61 7.22 -8.52 -15.25
CA PRO A 61 6.43 -7.95 -14.17
C PRO A 61 7.10 -6.71 -13.58
N LEU A 62 6.29 -5.81 -13.04
CA LEU A 62 6.75 -4.67 -12.27
C LEU A 62 5.87 -4.47 -11.03
N ILE A 63 6.48 -4.03 -9.93
CA ILE A 63 5.76 -3.60 -8.74
C ILE A 63 5.63 -2.07 -8.75
N LEU A 64 4.45 -1.55 -8.46
CA LEU A 64 4.23 -0.14 -8.11
C LEU A 64 3.85 -0.02 -6.63
N ALA A 65 4.79 0.46 -5.83
CA ALA A 65 4.64 0.63 -4.40
C ALA A 65 4.03 2.00 -4.03
N GLY A 66 2.92 1.95 -3.29
CA GLY A 66 2.26 3.11 -2.70
C GLY A 66 2.60 3.33 -1.22
N GLY A 67 2.11 4.43 -0.65
CA GLY A 67 2.29 4.73 0.77
C GLY A 67 1.63 3.72 1.72
N GLY A 68 0.70 2.89 1.24
CA GLY A 68 0.12 1.79 1.99
C GLY A 68 1.15 0.75 2.45
N VAL A 69 2.28 0.62 1.76
CA VAL A 69 3.41 -0.23 2.19
C VAL A 69 3.96 0.26 3.54
N HIS A 70 4.20 1.57 3.66
CA HIS A 70 4.73 2.20 4.87
C HIS A 70 3.73 2.14 6.01
N ILE A 71 2.47 2.48 5.72
CA ILE A 71 1.36 2.40 6.70
C ILE A 71 1.23 0.98 7.26
N SER A 72 1.42 -0.04 6.40
CA SER A 72 1.34 -1.45 6.78
C SER A 72 2.60 -1.98 7.47
N ARG A 73 3.67 -1.18 7.52
CA ARG A 73 5.04 -1.58 7.93
C ARG A 73 5.58 -2.77 7.14
N ALA A 74 5.29 -2.82 5.84
CA ALA A 74 5.52 -3.99 4.97
C ALA A 74 6.72 -3.82 4.01
N ALA A 75 7.64 -2.89 4.31
CA ALA A 75 8.77 -2.58 3.42
C ALA A 75 9.71 -3.78 3.27
N GLN A 76 10.02 -4.48 4.37
CA GLN A 76 10.91 -5.64 4.34
C GLN A 76 10.28 -6.80 3.57
N GLU A 77 8.99 -7.05 3.77
CA GLU A 77 8.24 -8.10 3.08
C GLU A 77 8.15 -7.82 1.58
N LEU A 78 7.91 -6.56 1.19
CA LEU A 78 7.93 -6.15 -0.20
C LEU A 78 9.32 -6.35 -0.82
N GLN A 79 10.38 -5.94 -0.12
CA GLN A 79 11.75 -6.10 -0.60
C GLN A 79 12.10 -7.58 -0.78
N ASN A 80 11.83 -8.42 0.22
CA ASN A 80 12.08 -9.85 0.17
C ASN A 80 11.35 -10.51 -1.00
N PHE A 81 10.09 -10.11 -1.24
CA PHE A 81 9.30 -10.59 -2.38
C PHE A 81 9.91 -10.15 -3.71
N ALA A 82 10.25 -8.86 -3.84
CA ALA A 82 10.87 -8.31 -5.04
C ALA A 82 12.21 -8.99 -5.36
N GLU A 83 13.04 -9.24 -4.35
CA GLU A 83 14.32 -9.95 -4.49
C GLU A 83 14.13 -11.40 -4.91
N ALA A 84 13.24 -12.13 -4.22
CA ALA A 84 12.98 -13.54 -4.50
C ALA A 84 12.45 -13.76 -5.93
N GLN A 85 11.62 -12.84 -6.42
CA GLN A 85 11.02 -12.91 -7.75
C GLN A 85 11.79 -12.10 -8.81
N ARG A 86 12.83 -11.37 -8.41
CA ARG A 86 13.62 -10.44 -9.24
C ARG A 86 12.75 -9.40 -9.97
N ILE A 87 11.73 -8.89 -9.29
CA ILE A 87 10.78 -7.93 -9.86
C ILE A 87 11.24 -6.51 -9.52
N PRO A 88 11.44 -5.62 -10.51
CA PRO A 88 11.77 -4.22 -10.23
C PRO A 88 10.61 -3.49 -9.55
N VAL A 89 10.95 -2.53 -8.69
CA VAL A 89 10.01 -1.79 -7.84
C VAL A 89 10.04 -0.31 -8.21
N ALA A 90 8.96 0.15 -8.81
CA ALA A 90 8.64 1.56 -8.97
C ALA A 90 7.87 2.07 -7.75
N HIS A 91 7.92 3.38 -7.53
CA HIS A 91 7.32 4.02 -6.36
C HIS A 91 6.41 5.17 -6.76
N THR A 92 5.27 5.31 -6.09
CA THR A 92 4.64 6.64 -5.99
C THR A 92 5.47 7.55 -5.10
N MET A 93 5.20 8.86 -5.11
CA MET A 93 5.79 9.78 -4.13
C MET A 93 5.56 9.32 -2.68
N SER A 94 4.34 8.89 -2.36
CA SER A 94 4.00 8.39 -1.02
C SER A 94 4.62 7.04 -0.67
N GLY A 95 4.96 6.22 -1.67
CA GLY A 95 5.58 4.92 -1.50
C GLY A 95 7.11 4.95 -1.58
N LYS A 96 7.72 6.11 -1.87
CA LYS A 96 9.17 6.23 -1.96
C LYS A 96 9.83 5.71 -0.69
N GLY A 97 10.88 4.91 -0.84
CA GLY A 97 11.58 4.27 0.27
C GLY A 97 10.97 2.93 0.69
N ALA A 98 9.97 2.40 -0.04
CA ALA A 98 9.49 1.04 0.17
C ALA A 98 10.60 0.00 -0.04
N ILE A 99 11.56 0.30 -0.93
CA ILE A 99 12.90 -0.29 -0.93
C ILE A 99 13.97 0.82 -0.95
N ALA A 100 15.21 0.49 -0.58
CA ALA A 100 16.31 1.45 -0.57
C ALA A 100 16.53 2.06 -1.98
N CYS A 101 16.80 3.37 -2.04
CA CYS A 101 16.96 4.06 -3.32
C CYS A 101 18.20 3.59 -4.12
N THR A 102 19.18 3.02 -3.43
CA THR A 102 20.40 2.43 -3.99
C THR A 102 20.23 0.95 -4.37
N HIS A 103 19.08 0.35 -4.05
CA HIS A 103 18.85 -1.07 -4.32
C HIS A 103 18.80 -1.34 -5.83
N PRO A 104 19.41 -2.42 -6.34
CA PRO A 104 19.44 -2.71 -7.79
C PRO A 104 18.06 -2.86 -8.43
N LEU A 105 17.05 -3.29 -7.67
CA LEU A 105 15.66 -3.42 -8.14
C LEU A 105 14.87 -2.10 -8.08
N ASN A 106 15.44 -0.99 -7.60
CA ASN A 106 14.72 0.28 -7.54
C ASN A 106 14.58 0.91 -8.93
N ALA A 107 13.36 0.93 -9.45
CA ALA A 107 12.99 1.53 -10.74
C ALA A 107 12.71 3.05 -10.64
N GLY A 108 12.76 3.63 -9.44
CA GLY A 108 12.56 5.06 -9.20
C GLY A 108 11.09 5.45 -9.02
N LEU A 109 10.81 6.74 -9.24
CA LEU A 109 9.47 7.32 -9.06
C LEU A 109 8.65 7.19 -10.35
N PHE A 110 7.41 6.74 -10.21
CA PHE A 110 6.38 6.75 -11.25
C PHE A 110 5.56 8.05 -11.20
N GLY A 111 5.05 8.47 -12.35
CA GLY A 111 4.18 9.63 -12.50
C GLY A 111 4.92 10.85 -13.04
N ARG A 112 4.60 12.04 -12.53
CA ARG A 112 5.13 13.32 -13.07
C ARG A 112 6.65 13.50 -12.90
N TYR A 113 7.22 12.93 -11.85
CA TYR A 113 8.62 13.17 -11.44
C TYR A 113 9.54 12.03 -11.87
N ASP A 114 9.13 11.25 -12.86
CA ASP A 114 9.85 10.08 -13.30
C ASP A 114 11.07 10.43 -14.17
N ARG A 115 11.94 9.44 -14.32
CA ARG A 115 13.01 9.43 -15.33
C ARG A 115 13.15 8.08 -16.04
N ILE A 116 12.58 7.02 -15.46
CA ILE A 116 12.80 5.60 -15.83
C ILE A 116 11.52 4.80 -15.59
N ALA A 117 10.84 5.01 -14.46
CA ALA A 117 9.72 4.17 -14.05
C ALA A 117 8.53 4.19 -15.02
N ASN A 118 8.22 5.32 -15.68
CA ASN A 118 7.11 5.36 -16.63
C ASN A 118 7.37 4.44 -17.82
N ASP A 119 8.58 4.47 -18.39
CA ASP A 119 8.97 3.62 -19.51
C ASP A 119 8.97 2.14 -19.10
N LEU A 120 9.43 1.82 -17.89
CA LEU A 120 9.38 0.45 -17.36
C LEU A 120 7.94 -0.04 -17.16
N ILE A 121 7.02 0.82 -16.70
CA ILE A 121 5.59 0.48 -16.58
C ILE A 121 4.95 0.28 -17.96
N GLU A 122 5.30 1.13 -18.93
CA GLU A 122 4.85 0.99 -20.32
C GLU A 122 5.41 -0.27 -21.00
N GLN A 123 6.56 -0.76 -20.57
CA GLN A 123 7.14 -2.01 -21.06
C GLN A 123 6.69 -3.23 -20.26
N ALA A 124 6.25 -3.07 -19.02
CA ALA A 124 5.81 -4.18 -18.18
C ALA A 124 4.64 -4.92 -18.85
N ASP A 125 4.58 -6.23 -18.70
CA ASP A 125 3.47 -7.06 -19.18
C ASP A 125 2.50 -7.47 -18.06
N CYS A 126 2.82 -7.16 -16.81
CA CYS A 126 1.96 -7.28 -15.65
C CYS A 126 2.38 -6.24 -14.60
N LEU A 127 1.41 -5.51 -14.05
CA LEU A 127 1.66 -4.54 -12.98
C LEU A 127 1.04 -5.00 -11.67
N LEU A 128 1.88 -5.16 -10.63
CA LEU A 128 1.45 -5.40 -9.25
C LEU A 128 1.46 -4.08 -8.48
N VAL A 129 0.27 -3.53 -8.24
CA VAL A 129 0.06 -2.29 -7.50
C VAL A 129 -0.18 -2.61 -6.03
N VAL A 130 0.67 -2.10 -5.14
CA VAL A 130 0.65 -2.43 -3.70
C VAL A 130 0.39 -1.18 -2.86
N GLY A 131 -0.75 -1.14 -2.16
CA GLY A 131 -1.11 -0.08 -1.20
C GLY A 131 -1.08 1.32 -1.82
N CYS A 132 -1.53 1.43 -3.07
CA CYS A 132 -1.39 2.61 -3.90
C CYS A 132 -2.75 3.07 -4.40
N LYS A 133 -3.01 4.37 -4.23
CA LYS A 133 -4.13 5.05 -4.87
C LYS A 133 -3.70 5.44 -6.27
N LEU A 134 -4.41 4.95 -7.28
CA LEU A 134 -4.12 5.25 -8.69
C LEU A 134 -4.65 6.62 -9.12
N GLY A 135 -4.62 7.61 -8.22
CA GLY A 135 -5.08 8.97 -8.48
C GLY A 135 -4.15 9.80 -9.37
N GLU A 136 -4.62 10.97 -9.79
CA GLU A 136 -4.04 11.85 -10.83
C GLU A 136 -2.50 11.98 -10.82
N ILE A 137 -1.92 12.21 -9.64
CA ILE A 137 -0.48 12.44 -9.46
C ILE A 137 0.32 11.15 -9.64
N ALA A 138 -0.24 10.02 -9.20
CA ALA A 138 0.36 8.72 -9.42
C ALA A 138 0.28 8.38 -10.92
N THR A 139 -0.85 8.58 -11.59
CA THR A 139 -1.17 7.97 -12.89
C THR A 139 -1.13 8.91 -14.10
N LYS A 140 -0.22 9.90 -14.18
CA LYS A 140 -0.11 10.79 -15.37
C LYS A 140 -1.48 11.33 -15.85
N ARG A 141 -2.31 11.83 -14.92
CA ARG A 141 -3.73 12.18 -15.12
C ARG A 141 -4.67 10.98 -15.33
N TYR A 142 -4.67 10.01 -14.42
CA TYR A 142 -5.56 8.83 -14.45
C TYR A 142 -5.32 7.86 -15.63
N ALA A 143 -4.24 8.05 -16.38
CA ALA A 143 -3.81 7.16 -17.44
C ALA A 143 -2.65 6.28 -16.95
N LEU A 144 -2.99 5.06 -16.50
CA LEU A 144 -2.01 3.98 -16.49
C LEU A 144 -1.78 3.54 -17.96
N PRO A 145 -0.54 3.45 -18.46
CA PRO A 145 -0.25 2.96 -19.80
C PRO A 145 -0.34 1.42 -19.84
N LEU A 146 -1.51 0.91 -19.45
CA LEU A 146 -1.81 -0.53 -19.32
C LEU A 146 -2.89 -0.94 -20.32
N ALA A 147 -2.86 -0.40 -21.54
CA ALA A 147 -3.81 -0.74 -22.59
C ALA A 147 -3.83 -2.26 -22.87
N ASP A 148 -4.70 -2.98 -22.16
CA ASP A 148 -4.92 -4.44 -22.15
C ASP A 148 -3.92 -5.30 -21.36
N LYS A 149 -3.22 -4.74 -20.37
CA LYS A 149 -2.27 -5.50 -19.54
C LYS A 149 -2.86 -5.92 -18.20
N PRO A 150 -2.55 -7.14 -17.71
CA PRO A 150 -2.89 -7.56 -16.36
C PRO A 150 -2.46 -6.55 -15.29
N LEU A 151 -3.43 -6.09 -14.52
CA LEU A 151 -3.26 -5.23 -13.35
C LEU A 151 -3.72 -5.99 -12.11
N ILE A 152 -2.82 -6.19 -11.15
CA ILE A 152 -3.13 -6.75 -9.84
C ILE A 152 -3.10 -5.60 -8.84
N HIS A 153 -4.26 -5.19 -8.34
CA HIS A 153 -4.38 -4.11 -7.36
C HIS A 153 -4.63 -4.68 -5.97
N MET A 154 -3.65 -4.52 -5.08
CA MET A 154 -3.73 -4.90 -3.68
C MET A 154 -3.84 -3.64 -2.81
N ASP A 155 -5.03 -3.41 -2.24
CA ASP A 155 -5.29 -2.32 -1.30
C ASP A 155 -6.20 -2.80 -0.16
N ILE A 156 -6.17 -2.09 0.97
CA ILE A 156 -7.04 -2.34 2.12
C ILE A 156 -8.44 -1.75 1.92
N VAL A 157 -8.58 -0.79 1.00
CA VAL A 157 -9.82 -0.08 0.70
C VAL A 157 -10.41 -0.61 -0.60
N ALA A 158 -11.56 -1.28 -0.52
CA ALA A 158 -12.22 -1.87 -1.68
C ALA A 158 -12.64 -0.80 -2.72
N GLU A 159 -12.98 0.40 -2.25
CA GLU A 159 -13.38 1.53 -3.08
C GLU A 159 -12.24 2.08 -3.94
N GLU A 160 -10.98 1.72 -3.70
CA GLU A 160 -9.87 2.12 -4.57
C GLU A 160 -9.77 1.23 -5.83
N PHE A 161 -10.45 0.09 -5.87
CA PHE A 161 -10.44 -0.80 -7.04
C PHE A 161 -11.30 -0.23 -8.18
N GLY A 162 -10.71 -0.09 -9.37
CA GLY A 162 -11.42 0.38 -10.58
C GLY A 162 -11.63 1.89 -10.69
N ARG A 163 -10.98 2.68 -9.82
CA ARG A 163 -10.94 4.15 -9.89
C ARG A 163 -9.72 4.66 -10.64
#